data_AF-A0A957V3F7-F1
#
_entry.id   AF-A0A957V3F7-F1
#
_cell.length_a   1.000
_cell.length_b   1.000
_cell.length_c   1.000
_cell.angle_alpha   90.00
_cell.angle_beta   90.00
_cell.angle_gamma   90.00
#
_symmetry.space_group_name_H-M   'P 1'
#
loop_
_entity.id
_entity.type
_entity.pdbx_description
1 polymer ?
#
loop_
_entity_poly.entity_id
_entity_poly.type
_entity_poly.pdbx_seq_one_letter_code
_entity_poly.pdbx_strand_id
1 'polypeptide(L)'
;PEYLRNEATKSGAVIDYRDWQIPLGRRFRALKLWFVIRHYGIAGLQHHVREHVRLAQEFAGWVSESEAFDVVAPAPLNLVCFRHRGGDTANQQIMDRLNLSGNLYLTHTKLDGKLTLR
;
A
#
# COMPACT_ATOMS: atom_id res chain seq x y z
N PRO A 1 24.29 -6.62 24.81
CA PRO A 1 24.73 -7.02 26.17
C PRO A 1 25.69 -8.20 26.07
N GLU A 2 26.48 -8.46 27.11
CA GLU A 2 27.52 -9.50 27.07
C GLU A 2 26.97 -10.89 26.73
N TYR A 3 25.82 -11.27 27.31
CA TYR A 3 25.14 -12.56 27.07
C TYR A 3 24.59 -12.76 25.64
N LEU A 4 24.67 -11.77 24.75
CA LEU A 4 24.25 -11.90 23.34
C LEU A 4 25.44 -11.89 22.37
N ARG A 5 26.65 -11.61 22.85
CA ARG A 5 27.87 -11.61 22.04
C ARG A 5 28.26 -13.05 21.71
N ASN A 6 28.59 -13.30 20.45
CA ASN A 6 29.12 -14.59 20.00
C ASN A 6 30.30 -14.36 19.06
N GLU A 7 31.20 -15.34 18.96
CA GLU A 7 32.43 -15.24 18.16
C GLU A 7 32.16 -15.22 16.64
N ALA A 8 31.06 -15.83 16.18
CA ALA A 8 30.69 -15.85 14.76
C ALA A 8 30.26 -14.47 14.24
N THR A 9 29.57 -13.67 15.06
CA THR A 9 29.22 -12.28 14.75
C THR A 9 30.49 -11.42 14.76
N LYS A 10 31.40 -11.63 15.73
CA LYS A 10 32.66 -10.88 15.81
C LYS A 10 33.61 -11.16 14.63
N SER A 11 33.62 -12.38 14.11
CA SER A 11 34.46 -12.76 12.97
C SER A 11 33.89 -12.30 11.61
N GLY A 12 32.68 -11.75 11.58
CA GLY A 12 32.00 -11.34 10.35
C GLY A 12 31.50 -12.51 9.49
N ALA A 13 31.62 -13.76 9.97
CA ALA A 13 31.20 -14.95 9.25
C ALA A 13 29.68 -15.09 9.11
N VAL A 14 28.92 -14.41 9.98
CA VAL A 14 27.45 -14.38 9.94
C VAL A 14 26.91 -12.97 10.12
N ILE A 15 25.79 -12.69 9.46
CA ILE A 15 25.05 -11.45 9.66
C ILE A 15 24.13 -11.63 10.88
N ASP A 16 24.44 -10.94 11.97
CA ASP A 16 23.61 -10.93 13.17
C ASP A 16 22.50 -9.88 13.06
N TYR A 17 21.38 -10.30 12.48
CA TYR A 17 20.24 -9.41 12.28
C TYR A 17 19.64 -8.83 13.57
N ARG A 18 20.01 -9.32 14.76
CA ARG A 18 19.55 -8.75 16.03
C ARG A 18 20.07 -7.33 16.23
N ASP A 19 21.21 -7.00 15.64
CA ASP A 19 21.78 -5.64 15.67
C ASP A 19 21.17 -4.72 14.59
N TRP A 20 20.27 -5.24 13.75
CA TRP A 20 19.65 -4.53 12.62
C TRP A 20 18.15 -4.26 12.84
N GLN A 21 17.61 -4.67 13.99
CA GLN A 21 16.20 -4.47 14.34
C GLN A 21 16.04 -4.34 15.86
N ILE A 22 14.98 -3.65 16.30
CA ILE A 22 14.71 -3.44 17.74
C ILE A 22 14.54 -4.76 18.53
N PRO A 23 13.75 -5.75 18.09
CA PRO A 23 13.56 -6.97 18.86
C PRO A 23 14.73 -7.97 18.68
N LEU A 24 15.13 -8.59 19.78
CA LEU A 24 16.15 -9.65 19.79
C LEU A 24 15.67 -10.95 19.12
N GLY A 25 14.38 -11.26 19.25
CA GLY A 25 13.75 -12.41 18.60
C GLY A 25 13.34 -12.12 17.16
N ARG A 26 13.37 -13.14 16.29
CA ARG A 26 12.91 -13.04 14.90
C ARG A 26 12.16 -14.29 14.43
N ARG A 27 11.06 -14.07 13.71
CA ARG A 27 10.36 -15.12 12.95
C ARG A 27 11.08 -15.38 11.62
N PHE A 28 10.88 -16.57 11.04
CA PHE A 28 11.43 -16.94 9.73
C PHE A 28 10.66 -16.31 8.56
N ARG A 29 10.64 -14.97 8.48
CA ARG A 29 9.90 -14.20 7.45
C ARG A 29 10.42 -14.43 6.03
N ALA A 30 11.70 -14.76 5.88
CA ALA A 30 12.34 -15.01 4.59
C ALA A 30 11.71 -16.20 3.85
N LEU A 31 11.18 -17.20 4.56
CA LEU A 31 10.53 -18.36 3.92
C LEU A 31 9.32 -17.93 3.07
N LYS A 32 8.49 -17.00 3.58
CA LYS A 32 7.34 -16.47 2.83
C LYS A 32 7.77 -15.77 1.54
N LEU A 33 8.78 -14.91 1.63
CA LEU A 33 9.28 -14.18 0.47
C LEU A 33 9.90 -15.13 -0.56
N TRP A 34 10.69 -16.11 -0.12
CA TRP A 34 11.32 -17.10 -0.99
C TRP A 34 10.28 -17.92 -1.76
N PHE A 35 9.22 -18.39 -1.09
CA PHE A 35 8.14 -19.12 -1.75
C PHE A 35 7.39 -18.25 -2.78
N VAL A 36 7.08 -17.00 -2.45
CA VAL A 36 6.43 -16.07 -3.39
C VAL A 36 7.30 -15.85 -4.63
N ILE A 37 8.59 -15.55 -4.46
CA ILE A 37 9.50 -15.33 -5.60
C ILE A 37 9.63 -16.59 -6.45
N ARG A 38 9.75 -17.77 -5.83
CA ARG A 38 9.87 -19.03 -6.57
C ARG A 38 8.58 -19.45 -7.28
N HIS A 39 7.43 -19.18 -6.69
CA HIS A 39 6.13 -19.55 -7.25
C HIS A 39 5.74 -18.64 -8.42
N TYR A 40 5.81 -17.32 -8.24
CA TYR A 40 5.41 -16.36 -9.27
C TYR A 40 6.52 -16.03 -10.27
N GLY A 41 7.79 -16.16 -9.87
CA GLY A 41 8.93 -15.66 -10.63
C GLY A 41 8.93 -14.13 -10.75
N ILE A 42 9.98 -13.60 -11.38
CA ILE A 42 10.10 -12.14 -11.61
C ILE A 42 8.98 -11.65 -12.54
N ALA A 43 8.69 -12.39 -13.61
CA ALA A 43 7.68 -12.01 -14.59
C ALA A 43 6.27 -11.95 -13.98
N GLY A 44 5.89 -12.92 -13.12
CA GLY A 44 4.58 -12.92 -12.44
C GLY A 44 4.44 -11.76 -11.46
N LEU A 45 5.48 -11.46 -10.69
CA LEU A 45 5.48 -10.30 -9.79
C LEU A 45 5.33 -8.97 -10.56
N GLN A 46 6.07 -8.81 -11.67
CA GLN A 46 5.93 -7.64 -12.53
C GLN A 46 4.53 -7.53 -13.15
N HIS A 47 3.95 -8.65 -13.57
CA HIS A 47 2.60 -8.69 -14.12
C HIS A 47 1.57 -8.18 -13.09
N HIS A 48 1.59 -8.69 -11.86
CA HIS A 48 0.66 -8.24 -10.81
C HIS A 48 0.80 -6.75 -10.49
N VAL A 49 2.03 -6.24 -10.40
CA VAL A 49 2.24 -4.80 -10.16
C VAL A 49 1.69 -3.97 -11.32
N ARG A 50 2.00 -4.35 -12.58
CA ARG A 50 1.52 -3.64 -13.76
C ARG A 50 0.00 -3.67 -13.89
N GLU A 51 -0.63 -4.80 -13.56
CA GLU A 51 -2.09 -4.92 -13.63
C GLU A 51 -2.78 -4.04 -12.58
N HIS A 52 -2.29 -4.00 -11.34
CA HIS A 52 -2.83 -3.08 -10.33
C HIS A 52 -2.67 -1.61 -10.73
N VAL A 53 -1.56 -1.25 -11.37
CA VAL A 53 -1.37 0.10 -11.92
C VAL A 53 -2.34 0.36 -13.07
N ARG A 54 -2.53 -0.59 -13.99
CA ARG A 54 -3.47 -0.47 -15.12
C ARG A 54 -4.90 -0.22 -14.63
N LEU A 55 -5.37 -0.99 -13.64
CA LEU A 55 -6.68 -0.83 -13.02
C LEU A 55 -6.86 0.55 -12.36
N ALA A 56 -5.83 1.03 -11.67
CA ALA A 56 -5.87 2.37 -11.08
C ALA A 56 -5.88 3.48 -12.14
N GLN A 57 -5.14 3.33 -13.26
CA GLN A 57 -5.21 4.28 -14.37
C GLN A 57 -6.59 4.29 -15.02
N GLU A 58 -7.19 3.12 -15.20
CA GLU A 58 -8.54 2.98 -15.75
C GLU A 58 -9.58 3.69 -14.87
N PHE A 59 -9.54 3.45 -13.56
CA PHE A 59 -10.40 4.17 -12.62
C PHE A 59 -10.14 5.68 -12.60
N ALA A 60 -8.87 6.11 -12.61
CA ALA A 60 -8.52 7.53 -12.70
C ALA A 60 -9.05 8.18 -13.99
N GLY A 61 -9.07 7.43 -15.10
CA GLY A 61 -9.72 7.84 -16.35
C GLY A 61 -11.21 8.09 -16.17
N TRP A 62 -11.95 7.13 -15.60
CA TRP A 62 -13.39 7.29 -15.33
C TRP A 62 -13.70 8.48 -14.41
N VAL A 63 -12.86 8.71 -13.40
CA VAL A 63 -13.01 9.86 -12.49
C VAL A 63 -12.75 11.17 -13.24
N SER A 64 -11.74 11.21 -14.10
CA SER A 64 -11.36 12.41 -14.86
C SER A 64 -12.39 12.77 -15.94
N GLU A 65 -13.04 11.77 -16.53
CA GLU A 65 -14.12 11.94 -17.52
C GLU A 65 -15.45 12.34 -16.86
N SER A 66 -15.59 12.17 -15.54
CA SER A 66 -16.81 12.49 -14.82
C SER A 66 -16.93 13.98 -14.53
N GLU A 67 -18.08 14.58 -14.86
CA GLU A 67 -18.40 15.96 -14.46
C GLU A 67 -18.55 16.12 -12.94
N ALA A 68 -18.82 15.04 -12.20
CA ALA A 68 -19.11 15.09 -10.77
C ALA A 68 -17.86 14.99 -9.89
N PHE A 69 -16.72 14.54 -10.42
CA PHE A 69 -15.53 14.24 -9.65
C PHE A 69 -14.27 14.95 -10.18
N ASP A 70 -13.26 15.02 -9.31
CA ASP A 70 -11.91 15.48 -9.61
C ASP A 70 -10.91 14.43 -9.12
N VAL A 71 -9.90 14.11 -9.94
CA VAL A 71 -8.66 13.49 -9.47
C VAL A 71 -7.81 14.58 -8.84
N VAL A 72 -7.46 14.44 -7.56
CA VAL A 72 -6.87 15.55 -6.77
C VAL A 72 -5.37 15.39 -6.52
N ALA A 73 -4.79 14.29 -6.95
CA ALA A 73 -3.33 14.09 -6.97
C ALA A 73 -2.96 13.15 -8.12
N PRO A 74 -1.73 13.23 -8.66
CA PRO A 74 -1.24 12.25 -9.63
C PRO A 74 -1.32 10.82 -9.07
N ALA A 75 -1.72 9.87 -9.90
CA ALA A 75 -1.82 8.45 -9.53
C ALA A 75 -0.74 7.62 -10.26
N PRO A 76 0.55 7.70 -9.90
CA PRO A 76 1.60 6.97 -10.64
C PRO A 76 1.63 5.46 -10.37
N LEU A 77 0.92 4.98 -9.33
CA LEU A 77 0.86 3.59 -8.92
C LEU A 77 -0.61 3.12 -8.83
N ASN A 78 -0.98 2.37 -7.80
CA ASN A 78 -2.29 1.73 -7.66
C ASN A 78 -3.26 2.44 -6.69
N LEU A 79 -3.02 3.72 -6.39
CA LEU A 79 -3.85 4.52 -5.49
C LEU A 79 -4.35 5.76 -6.24
N VAL A 80 -5.66 5.99 -6.20
CA VAL A 80 -6.29 7.18 -6.80
C VAL A 80 -6.92 8.02 -5.70
N CYS A 81 -6.43 9.24 -5.54
CA CYS A 81 -7.02 10.23 -4.65
C CYS A 81 -8.04 11.06 -5.45
N PHE A 82 -9.32 10.98 -5.08
CA PHE A 82 -10.39 11.65 -5.83
C PHE A 82 -11.43 12.28 -4.90
N ARG A 83 -12.19 13.22 -5.44
CA ARG A 83 -13.20 13.97 -4.71
C ARG A 83 -14.42 14.26 -5.55
N HIS A 84 -15.60 14.20 -4.94
CA HIS A 84 -16.81 14.75 -5.51
C HIS A 84 -16.78 16.30 -5.40
N ARG A 85 -17.20 16.99 -6.47
CA ARG A 85 -17.21 18.47 -6.55
C ARG A 85 -18.13 19.14 -5.54
N GLY A 86 -19.13 18.41 -5.04
CA GLY A 86 -20.08 18.87 -4.01
C GLY A 86 -19.48 19.12 -2.61
N GLY A 87 -18.16 19.05 -2.43
CA GLY A 87 -17.49 19.39 -1.18
C GLY A 87 -17.45 18.28 -0.14
N ASP A 88 -16.92 18.60 1.04
CA ASP A 88 -16.56 17.59 2.06
C ASP A 88 -17.76 16.80 2.59
N THR A 89 -18.91 17.44 2.77
CA THR A 89 -20.14 16.76 3.20
C THR A 89 -20.57 15.69 2.20
N ALA A 90 -20.54 15.99 0.90
CA ALA A 90 -20.88 15.02 -0.14
C ALA A 90 -19.89 13.85 -0.17
N ASN A 91 -18.58 14.15 -0.05
CA ASN A 91 -17.54 13.12 -0.02
C ASN A 91 -17.70 12.20 1.20
N GLN A 92 -17.98 12.76 2.38
CA GLN A 92 -18.24 11.99 3.60
C GLN A 92 -19.46 11.08 3.44
N GLN A 93 -20.57 11.60 2.92
CA GLN A 93 -21.78 10.82 2.66
C GLN A 93 -21.55 9.68 1.66
N ILE A 94 -20.77 9.92 0.60
CA ILE A 94 -20.37 8.88 -0.36
C ILE A 94 -19.60 7.77 0.36
N MET A 95 -18.56 8.12 1.12
CA MET A 95 -17.75 7.14 1.85
C MET A 95 -18.58 6.32 2.84
N ASP A 96 -19.43 7.00 3.64
CA ASP A 96 -20.26 6.33 4.64
C ASP A 96 -21.26 5.39 3.98
N ARG A 97 -21.94 5.82 2.91
CA ARG A 97 -22.89 4.98 2.18
C ARG A 97 -22.20 3.75 1.58
N LEU A 98 -21.03 3.92 1.00
CA LEU A 98 -20.28 2.84 0.38
C LEU A 98 -19.79 1.84 1.44
N ASN A 99 -19.21 2.32 2.54
CA ASN A 99 -18.72 1.47 3.63
C ASN A 99 -19.86 0.73 4.35
N LEU A 100 -21.01 1.39 4.57
CA LEU A 100 -22.19 0.77 5.16
C LEU A 100 -22.85 -0.27 4.25
N SER A 101 -22.65 -0.17 2.93
CA SER A 101 -23.22 -1.14 1.98
C SER A 101 -22.63 -2.55 2.11
N GLY A 102 -21.43 -2.68 2.66
CA GLY A 102 -20.70 -3.95 2.76
C GLY A 102 -20.10 -4.47 1.43
N ASN A 103 -20.39 -3.83 0.29
CA ASN A 103 -19.89 -4.25 -1.02
C ASN A 103 -18.46 -3.80 -1.30
N LEU A 104 -18.04 -2.68 -0.71
CA LEU A 104 -16.71 -2.12 -0.85
C LEU A 104 -16.34 -1.28 0.37
N TYR A 105 -15.05 -1.01 0.51
CA TYR A 105 -14.51 -0.22 1.60
C TYR A 105 -13.53 0.83 1.08
N LEU A 106 -13.75 2.07 1.49
CA LEU A 106 -12.89 3.22 1.20
C LEU A 106 -12.48 3.91 2.49
N THR A 107 -11.32 4.55 2.43
CA THR A 107 -10.85 5.44 3.49
C THR A 107 -10.80 6.86 2.96
N HIS A 108 -10.40 7.80 3.83
CA HIS A 108 -10.16 9.17 3.41
C HIS A 108 -8.84 9.70 3.95
N THR A 109 -8.47 10.85 3.43
CA THR A 109 -7.41 11.71 3.93
C THR A 109 -7.81 13.17 3.78
N LYS A 110 -6.94 14.10 4.17
CA LYS A 110 -7.12 15.52 3.89
C LYS A 110 -5.94 16.02 3.06
N LEU A 111 -6.23 16.54 1.88
CA LEU A 111 -5.26 17.25 1.04
C LEU A 111 -5.67 18.72 1.03
N ASP A 112 -4.74 19.61 1.37
CA ASP A 112 -4.98 21.05 1.54
C ASP A 112 -6.20 21.36 2.43
N GLY A 113 -6.37 20.57 3.50
CA GLY A 113 -7.49 20.68 4.44
C GLY A 113 -8.82 20.08 3.96
N LYS A 114 -8.88 19.56 2.74
CA LYS A 114 -10.13 19.10 2.11
C LYS A 114 -10.26 17.57 2.12
N LEU A 115 -11.44 17.06 2.49
CA LEU A 115 -11.69 15.62 2.63
C LEU A 115 -11.61 14.90 1.27
N THR A 116 -10.69 13.95 1.16
CA THR A 116 -10.31 13.25 -0.07
C THR A 116 -10.50 11.74 0.07
N LEU A 117 -11.19 11.11 -0.88
CA LEU A 117 -11.43 9.66 -0.89
C LEU A 117 -10.22 8.92 -1.47
N ARG A 118 -9.91 7.75 -0.89
CA ARG A 118 -8.81 6.86 -1.33
C ARG A 118 -9.00 5.40 -0.90
#